data_AF-A0A5D3BVV3-F1
#
_entry.id   AF-A0A5D3BVV3-F1
#
_cell.length_a   1.000
_cell.length_b   1.000
_cell.length_c   1.000
_cell.angle_alpha   90.00
_cell.angle_beta   90.00
_cell.angle_gamma   90.00
#
_symmetry.space_group_name_H-M   'P 1'
#
loop_
_entity.id
_entity.type
_entity.pdbx_description
1 polymer ?
#
loop_
_entity_poly.entity_id
_entity_poly.type
_entity_poly.pdbx_seq_one_letter_code
_entity_poly.pdbx_strand_id
1 'polypeptide(L)'
;MYNGGTAGLTYWSPNVNIFRDPRWGRGQETPGEDPILAAKYAANYVQGLQGNAGRRRLKVAACCKHYTAYDLDNWNGVDRYHFNAKVSKQDLEDTYNVPFKACVVEGKVASVMCSYNQVNGKPTCADPDLLKNTIRGAWGLDGYIVSDCDSVGVLYDSQHFTPTPEEAAASTIKAGLDLDCGPFLAVHTATAVGRGLLKEIDLNNALTNLLSVQMRLGMFDGEPAAQPYGNLGPKDVCTPAHKHLALEAARQGIVLLQNRGGALPLSPTRHRTVAVIGPNSDATVTMIGNYAGVACEYTTPLQGISKYVKTIHAKGCANVACVGDQLIGEAEAAARVADAAVVVVGLDQSIEAEARDRNGVLLPGKQEELVKRVGWACKGPTVVVLMSGGPIDVSFAKNDGKISGILWVGYPGQAGGAAIADVLFGATNPGGKLPMTWYPQSYLAKVPMTNMGLRPDPSTGYPGRTYRFYKGPVVFPFGFGLSYSKFSHSIAEAPTKISLPLSSLSPNSSAAVKVSHTDCASVSDLPIQVDVKNTGTVDGSHTILVFSTAPNPIWSPEKHLIGFEKVHLMAGSQKRVRIGIHVCDHLSRVDEFGTRRIPTGEHKLHIGDLTHSISLHADLQDIKF
;
A
#
# COMPACT_ATOMS: atom_id res chain seq x y z
N MET A 1 -8.11 31.43 12.07
CA MET A 1 -8.04 30.55 10.88
C MET A 1 -7.72 29.14 11.31
N TYR A 2 -8.37 28.15 10.70
CA TYR A 2 -8.03 26.75 10.90
C TYR A 2 -6.55 26.50 10.57
N ASN A 3 -5.88 25.63 11.32
CA ASN A 3 -4.47 25.27 11.12
C ASN A 3 -3.48 26.46 11.08
N GLY A 4 -3.71 27.49 11.90
CA GLY A 4 -2.85 28.68 11.94
C GLY A 4 -2.78 29.46 10.61
N GLY A 5 -3.73 29.25 9.69
CA GLY A 5 -3.76 29.89 8.37
C GLY A 5 -2.83 29.27 7.32
N THR A 6 -2.25 28.10 7.58
CA THR A 6 -1.27 27.46 6.68
C THR A 6 -1.87 26.47 5.68
N ALA A 7 -3.04 25.89 5.96
CA ALA A 7 -3.73 24.98 5.05
C ALA A 7 -5.24 24.94 5.32
N GLY A 8 -5.99 24.36 4.38
CA GLY A 8 -7.40 24.02 4.55
C GLY A 8 -7.63 22.79 5.43
N LEU A 9 -8.88 22.30 5.42
CA LEU A 9 -9.31 21.12 6.20
C LEU A 9 -9.58 19.88 5.33
N THR A 10 -9.18 19.91 4.06
CA THR A 10 -9.36 18.82 3.08
C THR A 10 -7.99 18.33 2.61
N TYR A 11 -7.74 17.02 2.69
CA TYR A 11 -6.45 16.41 2.37
C TYR A 11 -6.62 15.32 1.33
N TRP A 12 -5.87 15.40 0.22
CA TRP A 12 -5.84 14.41 -0.86
C TRP A 12 -4.98 13.19 -0.51
N SER A 13 -5.44 12.48 0.51
CA SER A 13 -4.86 11.26 1.07
C SER A 13 -5.96 10.39 1.68
N PRO A 14 -5.83 9.05 1.67
CA PRO A 14 -4.66 8.29 1.24
C PRO A 14 -4.59 7.96 -0.26
N ASN A 15 -3.39 7.65 -0.76
CA ASN A 15 -3.22 6.89 -2.01
C ASN A 15 -3.44 5.41 -1.70
N VAL A 16 -4.41 4.79 -2.39
CA VAL A 16 -4.87 3.42 -2.14
C VAL A 16 -4.83 2.53 -3.37
N ASN A 17 -4.18 3.02 -4.45
CA ASN A 17 -3.93 2.23 -5.64
C ASN A 17 -3.08 0.99 -5.29
N ILE A 18 -3.23 -0.06 -6.10
CA ILE A 18 -2.48 -1.30 -5.94
C ILE A 18 -1.09 -1.13 -6.53
N PHE A 19 -0.03 -1.45 -5.78
CA PHE A 19 1.35 -1.48 -6.28
C PHE A 19 1.59 -2.70 -7.17
N ARG A 20 0.95 -2.67 -8.35
CA ARG A 20 0.82 -3.82 -9.23
C ARG A 20 2.08 -4.13 -10.02
N ASP A 21 2.75 -3.09 -10.52
CA ASP A 21 4.04 -3.23 -11.22
C ASP A 21 5.15 -2.70 -10.34
N PRO A 22 6.22 -3.48 -10.05
CA PRO A 22 7.25 -3.06 -9.13
C PRO A 22 7.98 -1.79 -9.58
N ARG A 23 7.93 -1.43 -10.87
CA ARG A 23 8.62 -0.24 -11.39
C ARG A 23 7.87 1.08 -11.17
N TRP A 24 6.61 1.05 -10.75
CA TRP A 24 5.80 2.26 -10.62
C TRP A 24 6.43 3.23 -9.62
N GLY A 25 6.72 4.45 -10.08
CA GLY A 25 7.44 5.48 -9.32
C GLY A 25 6.69 5.96 -8.07
N ARG A 26 5.36 5.84 -8.07
CA ARG A 26 4.50 6.22 -6.94
C ARG A 26 4.01 5.02 -6.12
N GLY A 27 4.48 3.81 -6.41
CA GLY A 27 4.16 2.64 -5.59
C GLY A 27 4.59 2.81 -4.12
N GLN A 28 5.59 3.65 -3.86
CA GLN A 28 6.03 4.09 -2.53
C GLN A 28 4.94 4.78 -1.69
N GLU A 29 3.91 5.35 -2.33
CA GLU A 29 2.80 6.04 -1.67
C GLU A 29 1.70 5.07 -1.18
N THR A 30 1.79 3.80 -1.56
CA THR A 30 0.71 2.83 -1.42
C THR A 30 0.98 1.79 -0.32
N PRO A 31 -0.06 1.13 0.20
CA PRO A 31 0.11 0.02 1.15
C PRO A 31 0.53 -1.31 0.51
N GLY A 32 0.96 -1.33 -0.77
CA GLY A 32 1.49 -2.51 -1.45
C GLY A 32 0.57 -3.12 -2.50
N GLU A 33 0.77 -4.40 -2.79
CA GLU A 33 0.18 -5.07 -3.96
C GLU A 33 -1.14 -5.83 -3.67
N ASP A 34 -1.55 -5.89 -2.40
CA ASP A 34 -2.69 -6.70 -1.98
C ASP A 34 -3.98 -5.87 -1.80
N PRO A 35 -5.10 -6.27 -2.43
CA PRO A 35 -6.36 -5.53 -2.32
C PRO A 35 -6.97 -5.46 -0.91
N ILE A 36 -6.83 -6.52 -0.10
CA ILE A 36 -7.39 -6.56 1.26
C ILE A 36 -6.55 -5.71 2.22
N LEU A 37 -5.23 -5.78 2.10
CA LEU A 37 -4.31 -4.89 2.81
C LEU A 37 -4.59 -3.43 2.46
N ALA A 38 -4.74 -3.12 1.17
CA ALA A 38 -5.05 -1.77 0.71
C ALA A 38 -6.41 -1.28 1.20
N ALA A 39 -7.44 -2.13 1.20
CA ALA A 39 -8.76 -1.82 1.74
C ALA A 39 -8.71 -1.51 3.25
N LYS A 40 -8.06 -2.37 4.05
CA LYS A 40 -7.92 -2.14 5.50
C LYS A 40 -7.11 -0.88 5.79
N TYR A 41 -6.04 -0.62 5.04
CA TYR A 41 -5.28 0.62 5.14
C TYR A 41 -6.16 1.84 4.84
N ALA A 42 -6.89 1.82 3.73
CA ALA A 42 -7.78 2.90 3.31
C ALA A 42 -8.80 3.25 4.40
N ALA A 43 -9.53 2.26 4.91
CA ALA A 43 -10.56 2.47 5.91
C ALA A 43 -9.99 3.06 7.22
N ASN A 44 -8.89 2.49 7.75
CA ASN A 44 -8.28 2.97 8.99
C ASN A 44 -7.65 4.37 8.83
N TYR A 45 -7.01 4.65 7.70
CA TYR A 45 -6.40 5.95 7.42
C TYR A 45 -7.47 7.05 7.34
N VAL A 46 -8.57 6.77 6.62
CA VAL A 46 -9.72 7.69 6.53
C VAL A 46 -10.34 7.95 7.89
N GLN A 47 -10.60 6.91 8.69
CA GLN A 47 -11.17 7.07 10.03
C GLN A 47 -10.23 7.88 10.95
N GLY A 48 -8.92 7.62 10.90
CA GLY A 48 -7.91 8.37 11.65
C GLY A 48 -7.87 9.85 11.30
N LEU A 49 -7.96 10.19 10.01
CA LEU A 49 -8.01 11.58 9.54
C LEU A 49 -9.34 12.25 9.91
N GLN A 50 -10.46 11.61 9.60
CA GLN A 50 -11.79 12.21 9.76
C GLN A 50 -12.25 12.29 11.21
N GLY A 51 -11.65 11.49 12.10
CA GLY A 51 -11.97 11.45 13.52
C GLY A 51 -13.25 10.69 13.84
N ASN A 52 -13.56 10.57 15.14
CA ASN A 52 -14.58 9.66 15.66
C ASN A 52 -15.92 10.34 15.98
N ALA A 53 -16.10 11.62 15.64
CA ALA A 53 -17.32 12.38 15.95
C ALA A 53 -18.53 12.01 15.06
N GLY A 54 -18.41 10.92 14.29
CA GLY A 54 -19.44 10.40 13.39
C GLY A 54 -19.57 11.21 12.10
N ARG A 55 -20.42 10.75 11.18
CA ARG A 55 -20.53 11.34 9.83
C ARG A 55 -20.98 12.80 9.80
N ARG A 56 -21.61 13.30 10.87
CA ARG A 56 -22.13 14.67 10.94
C ARG A 56 -21.05 15.69 11.32
N ARG A 57 -19.88 15.24 11.79
CA ARG A 57 -18.78 16.12 12.16
C ARG A 57 -17.43 15.52 11.80
N LEU A 58 -16.68 16.23 10.97
CA LEU A 58 -15.34 15.83 10.53
C LEU A 58 -14.26 16.63 11.27
N LYS A 59 -13.14 15.97 11.56
CA LYS A 59 -11.89 16.62 12.00
C LYS A 59 -11.18 17.27 10.82
N VAL A 60 -10.86 16.47 9.82
CA VAL A 60 -10.46 16.90 8.47
C VAL A 60 -11.16 15.97 7.46
N ALA A 61 -11.28 16.38 6.20
CA ALA A 61 -11.84 15.55 5.15
C ALA A 61 -10.71 14.79 4.44
N ALA A 62 -10.80 13.45 4.44
CA ALA A 62 -9.90 12.60 3.69
C ALA A 62 -10.39 12.44 2.24
N CYS A 63 -9.48 12.05 1.34
CA CYS A 63 -9.79 11.82 -0.06
C CYS A 63 -8.97 10.65 -0.61
N CYS A 64 -9.64 9.53 -0.90
CA CYS A 64 -8.98 8.36 -1.48
C CYS A 64 -8.67 8.58 -2.95
N LYS A 65 -7.44 8.25 -3.35
CA LYS A 65 -6.95 8.47 -4.70
C LYS A 65 -6.11 7.30 -5.20
N HIS A 66 -5.96 7.10 -6.51
CA HIS A 66 -6.56 7.82 -7.65
C HIS A 66 -7.50 6.86 -8.37
N TYR A 67 -8.79 7.18 -8.39
CA TYR A 67 -9.84 6.31 -8.86
C TYR A 67 -9.95 6.37 -10.39
N THR A 68 -9.72 5.28 -11.14
CA THR A 68 -9.23 3.96 -10.72
C THR A 68 -8.21 3.41 -11.72
N ALA A 69 -7.59 2.29 -11.37
CA ALA A 69 -6.63 1.58 -12.23
C ALA A 69 -5.47 2.47 -12.71
N TYR A 70 -5.07 3.42 -11.87
CA TYR A 70 -3.89 4.26 -12.03
C TYR A 70 -2.70 3.63 -11.29
N ASP A 71 -1.73 3.13 -12.05
CA ASP A 71 -0.53 2.47 -11.53
C ASP A 71 0.69 2.58 -12.48
N LEU A 72 0.73 3.66 -13.26
CA LEU A 72 1.76 3.98 -14.25
C LEU A 72 1.87 5.51 -14.39
N ASP A 73 3.08 6.05 -14.27
CA ASP A 73 3.35 7.48 -14.40
C ASP A 73 3.99 7.87 -15.72
N ASN A 74 5.09 7.20 -16.08
CA ASN A 74 5.84 7.44 -17.31
C ASN A 74 6.80 6.28 -17.58
N TRP A 75 6.37 5.36 -18.45
CA TRP A 75 7.18 4.21 -18.83
C TRP A 75 7.14 3.94 -20.33
N ASN A 76 8.33 3.82 -20.93
CA ASN A 76 8.53 3.43 -22.33
C ASN A 76 7.68 4.23 -23.34
N GLY A 77 7.65 5.55 -23.18
CA GLY A 77 6.91 6.47 -24.06
C GLY A 77 5.40 6.55 -23.79
N VAL A 78 4.91 5.88 -22.75
CA VAL A 78 3.54 5.99 -22.27
C VAL A 78 3.55 6.75 -20.96
N ASP A 79 2.97 7.95 -20.95
CA ASP A 79 2.75 8.74 -19.75
C ASP A 79 1.32 8.57 -19.22
N ARG A 80 1.12 8.94 -17.95
CA ARG A 80 -0.16 8.88 -17.23
C ARG A 80 -1.31 9.65 -17.88
N TYR A 81 -1.02 10.70 -18.66
CA TYR A 81 -2.02 11.51 -19.32
C TYR A 81 -2.57 10.81 -20.55
N HIS A 82 -1.75 10.01 -21.25
CA HIS A 82 -2.18 9.23 -22.43
C HIS A 82 -2.45 7.76 -22.13
N PHE A 83 -2.24 7.33 -20.88
CA PHE A 83 -2.40 5.93 -20.50
C PHE A 83 -3.87 5.50 -20.56
N ASN A 84 -4.15 4.46 -21.35
CA ASN A 84 -5.45 3.82 -21.44
C ASN A 84 -5.40 2.42 -20.84
N ALA A 85 -5.72 2.33 -19.56
CA ALA A 85 -5.76 1.09 -18.81
C ALA A 85 -6.86 0.16 -19.36
N LYS A 86 -6.45 -0.91 -20.04
CA LYS A 86 -7.37 -1.97 -20.51
C LYS A 86 -7.55 -3.00 -19.42
N VAL A 87 -8.68 -2.92 -18.70
CA VAL A 87 -8.93 -3.74 -17.51
C VAL A 87 -10.20 -4.56 -17.69
N SER A 88 -10.12 -5.86 -17.41
CA SER A 88 -11.29 -6.74 -17.40
C SER A 88 -12.26 -6.35 -16.28
N LYS A 89 -13.56 -6.64 -16.46
CA LYS A 89 -14.56 -6.46 -15.38
C LYS A 89 -14.19 -7.25 -14.13
N GLN A 90 -13.63 -8.43 -14.35
CA GLN A 90 -13.12 -9.29 -13.28
C GLN A 90 -12.02 -8.59 -12.48
N ASP A 91 -10.95 -8.11 -13.11
CA ASP A 91 -9.83 -7.47 -12.39
C ASP A 91 -10.23 -6.14 -11.75
N LEU A 92 -11.15 -5.38 -12.35
CA LEU A 92 -11.71 -4.18 -11.74
C LEU A 92 -12.36 -4.50 -10.39
N GLU A 93 -13.28 -5.46 -10.34
CA GLU A 93 -14.01 -5.81 -9.11
C GLU A 93 -13.16 -6.64 -8.12
N ASP A 94 -12.24 -7.46 -8.62
CA ASP A 94 -11.40 -8.38 -7.81
C ASP A 94 -10.17 -7.70 -7.21
N THR A 95 -9.75 -6.56 -7.76
CA THR A 95 -8.49 -5.92 -7.38
C THR A 95 -8.57 -4.40 -7.34
N TYR A 96 -8.76 -3.74 -8.48
CA TYR A 96 -8.52 -2.29 -8.57
C TYR A 96 -9.54 -1.46 -7.78
N ASN A 97 -10.80 -1.89 -7.72
CA ASN A 97 -11.87 -1.16 -7.03
C ASN A 97 -12.05 -1.56 -5.56
N VAL A 98 -11.46 -2.68 -5.12
CA VAL A 98 -11.56 -3.17 -3.74
C VAL A 98 -11.16 -2.09 -2.70
N PRO A 99 -9.98 -1.44 -2.80
CA PRO A 99 -9.61 -0.42 -1.83
C PRO A 99 -10.51 0.83 -1.85
N PHE A 100 -11.02 1.24 -3.01
CA PHE A 100 -11.92 2.38 -3.13
C PHE A 100 -13.31 2.08 -2.58
N LYS A 101 -13.82 0.87 -2.81
CA LYS A 101 -15.07 0.41 -2.20
C LYS A 101 -14.95 0.42 -0.68
N ALA A 102 -13.87 -0.12 -0.11
CA ALA A 102 -13.63 -0.08 1.33
C ALA A 102 -13.49 1.36 1.84
N CYS A 103 -12.82 2.23 1.09
CA CYS A 103 -12.70 3.65 1.45
C CYS A 103 -14.07 4.35 1.59
N VAL A 104 -15.00 4.09 0.66
CA VAL A 104 -16.35 4.67 0.70
C VAL A 104 -17.25 3.96 1.72
N VAL A 105 -17.27 2.62 1.71
CA VAL A 105 -18.22 1.81 2.47
C VAL A 105 -17.78 1.60 3.92
N GLU A 106 -16.50 1.39 4.21
CA GLU A 106 -15.99 1.13 5.56
C GLU A 106 -15.35 2.40 6.15
N GLY A 107 -14.52 3.09 5.37
CA GLY A 107 -13.87 4.34 5.77
C GLY A 107 -14.83 5.51 5.89
N LYS A 108 -15.95 5.51 5.14
CA LYS A 108 -16.89 6.63 5.04
C LYS A 108 -16.18 7.93 4.63
N VAL A 109 -15.32 7.82 3.63
CA VAL A 109 -14.52 8.94 3.13
C VAL A 109 -15.39 10.11 2.66
N ALA A 110 -14.93 11.32 2.93
CA ALA A 110 -15.58 12.57 2.53
C ALA A 110 -15.34 12.92 1.06
N SER A 111 -14.31 12.33 0.43
CA SER A 111 -14.00 12.58 -0.97
C SER A 111 -13.29 11.41 -1.66
N VAL A 112 -13.41 11.35 -2.98
CA VAL A 112 -12.65 10.44 -3.85
C VAL A 112 -12.10 11.24 -5.02
N MET A 113 -10.85 11.02 -5.38
CA MET A 113 -10.20 11.69 -6.50
C MET A 113 -10.23 10.80 -7.76
N CYS A 114 -10.76 11.29 -8.87
CA CYS A 114 -10.63 10.63 -10.17
C CYS A 114 -9.24 10.90 -10.77
N SER A 115 -8.68 9.90 -11.47
CA SER A 115 -7.30 9.92 -11.98
C SER A 115 -7.12 10.66 -13.33
N TYR A 116 -5.89 10.71 -13.84
CA TYR A 116 -5.59 11.20 -15.19
C TYR A 116 -5.97 10.22 -16.30
N ASN A 117 -5.69 8.94 -16.09
CA ASN A 117 -5.72 7.93 -17.15
C ASN A 117 -7.14 7.66 -17.66
N GLN A 118 -7.21 7.00 -18.81
CA GLN A 118 -8.43 6.36 -19.27
C GLN A 118 -8.54 4.94 -18.72
N VAL A 119 -9.76 4.47 -18.51
CA VAL A 119 -10.07 3.05 -18.30
C VAL A 119 -10.96 2.60 -19.43
N ASN A 120 -10.51 1.59 -20.17
CA ASN A 120 -11.24 1.02 -21.30
C ASN A 120 -11.72 2.06 -22.34
N GLY A 121 -10.93 3.12 -22.56
CA GLY A 121 -11.22 4.18 -23.54
C GLY A 121 -11.98 5.40 -23.02
N LYS A 122 -12.33 5.45 -21.73
CA LYS A 122 -13.00 6.60 -21.13
C LYS A 122 -12.12 7.25 -20.05
N PRO A 123 -11.95 8.58 -20.05
CA PRO A 123 -11.27 9.29 -18.96
C PRO A 123 -12.03 9.08 -17.64
N THR A 124 -11.32 8.77 -16.56
CA THR A 124 -11.97 8.40 -15.29
C THR A 124 -12.80 9.55 -14.71
N CYS A 125 -12.38 10.80 -14.91
CA CYS A 125 -13.12 12.00 -14.49
C CYS A 125 -14.36 12.32 -15.35
N ALA A 126 -14.58 11.63 -16.48
CA ALA A 126 -15.71 11.83 -17.38
C ALA A 126 -16.54 10.55 -17.62
N ASP A 127 -16.33 9.50 -16.82
CA ASP A 127 -17.08 8.25 -16.96
C ASP A 127 -18.22 8.13 -15.93
N PRO A 128 -19.50 8.26 -16.35
CA PRO A 128 -20.65 8.14 -15.44
C PRO A 128 -20.78 6.74 -14.81
N ASP A 129 -20.25 5.71 -15.46
CA ASP A 129 -20.28 4.34 -14.90
C ASP A 129 -19.39 4.24 -13.66
N LEU A 130 -18.25 4.92 -13.69
CA LEU A 130 -17.29 4.96 -12.58
C LEU A 130 -17.73 5.93 -11.48
N LEU A 131 -18.13 7.15 -11.83
CA LEU A 131 -18.39 8.21 -10.85
C LEU A 131 -19.82 8.16 -10.31
N LYS A 132 -20.82 8.54 -11.12
CA LYS A 132 -22.23 8.59 -10.72
C LYS A 132 -22.77 7.22 -10.34
N ASN A 133 -22.55 6.19 -11.15
CA ASN A 133 -23.18 4.89 -10.96
C ASN A 133 -22.47 4.05 -9.89
N THR A 134 -21.13 4.02 -9.88
CA THR A 134 -20.37 3.18 -8.95
C THR A 134 -20.08 3.89 -7.63
N ILE A 135 -19.25 4.95 -7.62
CA ILE A 135 -18.85 5.61 -6.36
C ILE A 135 -20.06 6.21 -5.64
N ARG A 136 -20.85 7.04 -6.34
CA ARG A 136 -21.96 7.75 -5.72
C ARG A 136 -23.18 6.85 -5.53
N GLY A 137 -23.54 6.08 -6.57
CA GLY A 137 -24.69 5.17 -6.55
C GLY A 137 -24.43 3.92 -5.71
N ALA A 138 -23.69 2.96 -6.28
CA ALA A 138 -23.55 1.62 -5.72
C ALA A 138 -22.83 1.59 -4.37
N TRP A 139 -21.82 2.43 -4.15
CA TRP A 139 -21.08 2.49 -2.88
C TRP A 139 -21.62 3.54 -1.91
N GLY A 140 -22.41 4.49 -2.39
CA GLY A 140 -23.09 5.47 -1.55
C GLY A 140 -22.15 6.53 -0.97
N LEU A 141 -21.26 7.11 -1.77
CA LEU A 141 -20.41 8.23 -1.34
C LEU A 141 -21.26 9.39 -0.81
N ASP A 142 -21.07 9.71 0.46
CA ASP A 142 -21.65 10.86 1.17
C ASP A 142 -20.61 11.98 1.24
N GLY A 143 -20.28 12.55 0.08
CA GLY A 143 -19.12 13.42 -0.10
C GLY A 143 -18.98 13.93 -1.53
N TYR A 144 -17.81 14.48 -1.85
CA TYR A 144 -17.54 15.07 -3.17
C TYR A 144 -16.45 14.33 -3.95
N ILE A 145 -16.56 14.29 -5.26
CA ILE A 145 -15.57 13.75 -6.19
C ILE A 145 -14.74 14.91 -6.74
N VAL A 146 -13.42 14.80 -6.67
CA VAL A 146 -12.46 15.81 -7.16
C VAL A 146 -11.59 15.26 -8.28
N SER A 147 -11.12 16.10 -9.20
CA SER A 147 -10.12 15.70 -10.20
C SER A 147 -8.72 15.67 -9.61
N ASP A 148 -7.84 14.83 -10.17
CA ASP A 148 -6.40 15.06 -10.05
C ASP A 148 -6.01 16.37 -10.78
N CYS A 149 -4.80 16.87 -10.56
CA CYS A 149 -4.38 18.23 -10.90
C CYS A 149 -3.55 18.32 -12.20
N ASP A 150 -4.09 18.51 -13.40
CA ASP A 150 -5.42 19.02 -13.78
C ASP A 150 -6.07 18.04 -14.79
N SER A 151 -6.69 16.97 -14.28
CA SER A 151 -7.25 15.89 -15.12
C SER A 151 -8.33 16.37 -16.07
N VAL A 152 -9.07 17.43 -15.72
CA VAL A 152 -10.12 17.97 -16.60
C VAL A 152 -9.47 18.66 -17.80
N GLY A 153 -8.46 19.49 -17.58
CA GLY A 153 -7.66 20.04 -18.68
C GLY A 153 -7.00 18.95 -19.53
N VAL A 154 -6.37 17.96 -18.89
CA VAL A 154 -5.71 16.83 -19.57
C VAL A 154 -6.67 16.05 -20.48
N LEU A 155 -7.91 15.80 -20.05
CA LEU A 155 -8.90 15.08 -20.86
C LEU A 155 -9.19 15.79 -22.19
N TYR A 156 -9.11 17.12 -22.22
CA TYR A 156 -9.36 17.92 -23.40
C TYR A 156 -8.07 18.19 -24.19
N ASP A 157 -7.09 18.81 -23.55
CA ASP A 157 -5.88 19.33 -24.19
C ASP A 157 -4.92 18.22 -24.67
N SER A 158 -4.84 17.11 -23.92
CA SER A 158 -3.91 16.02 -24.22
C SER A 158 -4.59 14.79 -24.78
N GLN A 159 -5.75 14.39 -24.22
CA GLN A 159 -6.45 13.18 -24.65
C GLN A 159 -7.44 13.43 -25.80
N HIS A 160 -7.77 14.69 -26.10
CA HIS A 160 -8.73 15.08 -27.14
C HIS A 160 -10.06 14.33 -27.06
N PHE A 161 -10.56 14.08 -25.84
CA PHE A 161 -11.75 13.27 -25.61
C PHE A 161 -13.03 13.96 -26.04
N THR A 162 -13.10 15.30 -25.92
CA THR A 162 -14.25 16.11 -26.34
C THR A 162 -13.86 17.12 -27.44
N PRO A 163 -14.78 17.44 -28.37
CA PRO A 163 -14.56 18.45 -29.41
C PRO A 163 -14.29 19.86 -28.91
N THR A 164 -14.95 20.27 -27.82
CA THR A 164 -14.85 21.63 -27.26
C THR A 164 -14.56 21.59 -25.76
N PRO A 165 -13.94 22.64 -25.18
CA PRO A 165 -13.66 22.67 -23.75
C PRO A 165 -14.96 22.79 -22.92
N GLU A 166 -16.01 23.40 -23.45
CA GLU A 166 -17.32 23.42 -22.78
C GLU A 166 -17.97 22.03 -22.72
N GLU A 167 -17.75 21.20 -23.74
CA GLU A 167 -18.20 19.80 -23.72
C GLU A 167 -17.39 18.95 -22.73
N ALA A 168 -16.09 19.25 -22.53
CA ALA A 168 -15.28 18.64 -21.48
C ALA A 168 -15.84 18.98 -20.08
N ALA A 169 -16.07 20.27 -19.82
CA ALA A 169 -16.67 20.73 -18.56
C ALA A 169 -18.05 20.10 -18.34
N ALA A 170 -18.89 20.06 -19.38
CA ALA A 170 -20.21 19.45 -19.31
C ALA A 170 -20.17 17.94 -19.04
N SER A 171 -19.28 17.22 -19.71
CA SER A 171 -19.18 15.76 -19.61
C SER A 171 -18.71 15.32 -18.23
N THR A 172 -17.73 16.02 -17.65
CA THR A 172 -17.18 15.71 -16.32
C THR A 172 -18.19 15.96 -15.21
N ILE A 173 -18.85 17.13 -15.20
CA ILE A 173 -19.89 17.45 -14.20
C ILE A 173 -21.06 16.46 -14.30
N LYS A 174 -21.54 16.16 -15.53
CA LYS A 174 -22.62 15.17 -15.74
C LYS A 174 -22.22 13.75 -15.34
N ALA A 175 -20.95 13.39 -15.49
CA ALA A 175 -20.43 12.11 -15.03
C ALA A 175 -20.45 11.99 -13.50
N GLY A 176 -20.42 13.10 -12.78
CA GLY A 176 -20.54 13.17 -11.32
C GLY A 176 -19.34 13.82 -10.61
N LEU A 177 -18.43 14.45 -11.35
CA LEU A 177 -17.35 15.27 -10.81
C LEU A 177 -17.93 16.52 -10.13
N ASP A 178 -17.50 16.81 -8.90
CA ASP A 178 -18.01 17.95 -8.14
C ASP A 178 -17.01 19.12 -8.06
N LEU A 179 -15.71 18.81 -8.07
CA LEU A 179 -14.64 19.79 -7.90
C LEU A 179 -13.50 19.53 -8.88
N ASP A 180 -12.98 20.62 -9.45
CA ASP A 180 -11.79 20.60 -10.29
C ASP A 180 -10.55 21.02 -9.49
N CYS A 181 -9.50 20.19 -9.49
CA CYS A 181 -8.15 20.62 -9.17
C CYS A 181 -7.52 21.31 -10.38
N GLY A 182 -8.03 22.49 -10.70
CA GLY A 182 -7.61 23.20 -11.88
C GLY A 182 -8.50 24.41 -12.15
N PRO A 183 -8.10 25.29 -13.07
CA PRO A 183 -8.94 26.40 -13.50
C PRO A 183 -10.02 25.96 -14.50
N PHE A 184 -9.96 24.76 -15.06
CA PHE A 184 -10.70 24.38 -16.27
C PHE A 184 -12.21 24.53 -16.09
N LEU A 185 -12.79 23.96 -15.04
CA LEU A 185 -14.22 24.13 -14.77
C LEU A 185 -14.57 25.59 -14.47
N ALA A 186 -13.72 26.33 -13.75
CA ALA A 186 -13.98 27.73 -13.46
C ALA A 186 -14.04 28.60 -14.73
N VAL A 187 -13.25 28.26 -15.75
CA VAL A 187 -13.18 28.99 -17.02
C VAL A 187 -14.33 28.63 -17.96
N HIS A 188 -14.66 27.34 -18.11
CA HIS A 188 -15.53 26.88 -19.20
C HIS A 188 -16.99 26.60 -18.80
N THR A 189 -17.28 26.44 -17.50
CA THR A 189 -18.61 26.00 -17.04
C THR A 189 -19.72 27.00 -17.37
N ALA A 190 -19.48 28.31 -17.24
CA ALA A 190 -20.50 29.32 -17.52
C ALA A 190 -20.95 29.29 -19.00
N THR A 191 -19.99 29.17 -19.91
CA THR A 191 -20.27 29.03 -21.35
C THR A 191 -20.97 27.70 -21.66
N ALA A 192 -20.60 26.61 -20.98
CA ALA A 192 -21.29 25.33 -21.11
C ALA A 192 -22.77 25.42 -20.71
N VAL A 193 -23.09 26.15 -19.64
CA VAL A 193 -24.49 26.45 -19.25
C VAL A 193 -25.17 27.33 -20.30
N GLY A 194 -24.52 28.42 -20.74
CA GLY A 194 -25.07 29.32 -21.75
C GLY A 194 -25.38 28.64 -23.10
N ARG A 195 -24.61 27.59 -23.45
CA ARG A 195 -24.82 26.75 -24.64
C ARG A 195 -25.85 25.63 -24.42
N GLY A 196 -26.41 25.47 -23.22
CA GLY A 196 -27.34 24.39 -22.87
C GLY A 196 -26.68 23.02 -22.72
N LEU A 197 -25.35 22.95 -22.66
CA LEU A 197 -24.59 21.71 -22.45
C LEU A 197 -24.65 21.26 -20.98
N LEU A 198 -24.86 22.20 -20.04
CA LEU A 198 -25.12 21.94 -18.63
C LEU A 198 -26.40 22.66 -18.19
N LYS A 199 -27.08 22.08 -17.19
CA LYS A 199 -28.17 22.77 -16.49
C LYS A 199 -27.66 23.27 -15.15
N GLU A 200 -28.24 24.35 -14.65
CA GLU A 200 -27.89 24.90 -13.32
C GLU A 200 -28.08 23.86 -12.20
N ILE A 201 -29.05 22.95 -12.34
CA ILE A 201 -29.25 21.84 -11.38
C ILE A 201 -28.04 20.89 -11.31
N ASP A 202 -27.29 20.70 -12.41
CA ASP A 202 -26.09 19.87 -12.42
C ASP A 202 -25.00 20.51 -11.52
N LEU A 203 -24.88 21.84 -11.58
CA LEU A 203 -23.96 22.62 -10.73
C LEU A 203 -24.41 22.63 -9.27
N ASN A 204 -25.70 22.83 -9.02
CA ASN A 204 -26.24 22.85 -7.66
C ASN A 204 -26.03 21.51 -6.94
N ASN A 205 -26.10 20.38 -7.66
CA ASN A 205 -25.77 19.07 -7.10
C ASN A 205 -24.28 18.98 -6.70
N ALA A 206 -23.37 19.40 -7.59
CA ALA A 206 -21.93 19.43 -7.30
C ALA A 206 -21.59 20.31 -6.09
N LEU A 207 -22.16 21.52 -6.06
CA LEU A 207 -21.99 22.46 -4.96
C LEU A 207 -22.57 21.91 -3.65
N THR A 208 -23.73 21.25 -3.69
CA THR A 208 -24.34 20.64 -2.50
C THR A 208 -23.42 19.58 -1.89
N ASN A 209 -22.82 18.72 -2.71
CA ASN A 209 -21.87 17.70 -2.24
C ASN A 209 -20.66 18.34 -1.55
N LEU A 210 -20.05 19.35 -2.20
CA LEU A 210 -18.87 20.05 -1.67
C LEU A 210 -19.20 20.83 -0.38
N LEU A 211 -20.25 21.65 -0.39
CA LEU A 211 -20.65 22.48 0.74
C LEU A 211 -21.10 21.62 1.93
N SER A 212 -21.73 20.47 1.69
CA SER A 212 -22.08 19.54 2.77
C SER A 212 -20.85 19.06 3.55
N VAL A 213 -19.71 18.84 2.88
CA VAL A 213 -18.45 18.48 3.55
C VAL A 213 -17.90 19.67 4.33
N GLN A 214 -17.92 20.87 3.75
CA GLN A 214 -17.47 22.09 4.45
C GLN A 214 -18.32 22.40 5.70
N MET A 215 -19.64 22.17 5.64
CA MET A 215 -20.53 22.24 6.80
C MET A 215 -20.17 21.20 7.85
N ARG A 216 -19.91 19.94 7.45
CA ARG A 216 -19.45 18.89 8.39
C ARG A 216 -18.08 19.19 9.00
N LEU A 217 -17.24 19.97 8.34
CA LEU A 217 -15.97 20.48 8.89
C LEU A 217 -16.17 21.66 9.85
N GLY A 218 -17.39 22.21 9.94
CA GLY A 218 -17.75 23.32 10.81
C GLY A 218 -17.30 24.68 10.33
N MET A 219 -17.09 24.83 9.01
CA MET A 219 -16.66 26.10 8.43
C MET A 219 -17.73 27.20 8.53
N PHE A 220 -18.97 26.83 8.86
CA PHE A 220 -20.12 27.72 8.96
C PHE A 220 -20.73 27.78 10.38
N ASP A 221 -20.08 27.18 11.38
CA ASP A 221 -20.64 27.02 12.74
C ASP A 221 -20.23 28.16 13.70
N GLY A 222 -19.95 29.34 13.18
CA GLY A 222 -19.56 30.52 13.96
C GLY A 222 -18.10 30.47 14.43
N GLU A 223 -17.85 30.90 15.68
CA GLU A 223 -16.50 31.08 16.23
C GLU A 223 -15.71 29.76 16.26
N PRO A 224 -14.60 29.64 15.51
CA PRO A 224 -13.80 28.41 15.47
C PRO A 224 -13.35 27.93 16.85
N ALA A 225 -12.98 28.82 17.78
CA ALA A 225 -12.53 28.42 19.12
C ALA A 225 -13.62 27.69 19.95
N ALA A 226 -14.89 27.90 19.63
CA ALA A 226 -16.02 27.19 20.24
C ALA A 226 -16.25 25.78 19.65
N GLN A 227 -15.54 25.43 18.58
CA GLN A 227 -15.69 24.15 17.87
C GLN A 227 -14.76 23.06 18.44
N PRO A 228 -15.10 21.75 18.32
CA PRO A 228 -14.35 20.65 18.95
C PRO A 228 -12.84 20.59 18.63
N TYR A 229 -12.45 21.08 17.45
CA TYR A 229 -11.06 21.08 16.98
C TYR A 229 -10.46 22.49 16.89
N GLY A 230 -11.19 23.51 17.34
CA GLY A 230 -10.81 24.92 17.20
C GLY A 230 -9.58 25.36 17.98
N ASN A 231 -9.28 24.64 19.07
CA ASN A 231 -8.19 24.96 19.99
C ASN A 231 -6.87 24.27 19.65
N LEU A 232 -6.82 23.49 18.57
CA LEU A 232 -5.58 22.89 18.06
C LEU A 232 -4.70 23.96 17.41
N GLY A 233 -3.42 23.97 17.74
CA GLY A 233 -2.46 24.93 17.20
C GLY A 233 -1.01 24.45 17.23
N PRO A 234 -0.02 25.36 17.05
CA PRO A 234 1.40 24.99 16.97
C PRO A 234 1.93 24.18 18.15
N LYS A 235 1.39 24.38 19.36
CA LYS A 235 1.75 23.61 20.56
C LYS A 235 1.39 22.12 20.47
N ASP A 236 0.43 21.78 19.63
CA ASP A 236 -0.06 20.40 19.40
C ASP A 236 0.69 19.71 18.25
N VAL A 237 1.57 20.44 17.56
CA VAL A 237 2.44 19.92 16.49
C VAL A 237 3.79 19.52 17.10
N CYS A 238 4.44 18.48 16.56
CA CYS A 238 5.76 18.04 17.01
C CYS A 238 5.87 17.65 18.50
N THR A 239 4.76 17.27 19.15
CA THR A 239 4.77 16.81 20.55
C THR A 239 5.63 15.55 20.71
N PRO A 240 6.16 15.26 21.92
CA PRO A 240 6.89 14.02 22.18
C PRO A 240 6.11 12.76 21.79
N ALA A 241 4.79 12.75 21.98
CA ALA A 241 3.91 11.65 21.59
C ALA A 241 3.88 11.44 20.06
N HIS A 242 3.78 12.52 19.27
CA HIS A 242 3.82 12.43 17.81
C HIS A 242 5.18 11.95 17.29
N LYS A 243 6.27 12.46 17.87
CA LYS A 243 7.64 12.01 17.55
C LYS A 243 7.84 10.53 17.87
N HIS A 244 7.34 10.09 19.03
CA HIS A 244 7.40 8.69 19.43
C HIS A 244 6.57 7.79 18.51
N LEU A 245 5.37 8.21 18.12
CA LEU A 245 4.53 7.46 17.17
C LEU A 245 5.22 7.29 15.81
N ALA A 246 5.90 8.32 15.29
CA ALA A 246 6.67 8.22 14.05
C ALA A 246 7.83 7.22 14.17
N LEU A 247 8.56 7.24 15.30
CA LEU A 247 9.61 6.26 15.59
C LEU A 247 9.04 4.83 15.69
N GLU A 248 7.90 4.66 16.35
CA GLU A 248 7.26 3.35 16.51
C GLU A 248 6.74 2.80 15.18
N ALA A 249 6.17 3.66 14.33
CA ALA A 249 5.77 3.27 12.97
C ALA A 249 6.98 2.76 12.15
N ALA A 250 8.12 3.47 12.22
CA ALA A 250 9.35 3.04 11.56
C ALA A 250 9.87 1.70 12.12
N ARG A 251 9.94 1.55 13.45
CA ARG A 251 10.35 0.30 14.12
C ARG A 251 9.48 -0.90 13.71
N GLN A 252 8.17 -0.69 13.65
CA GLN A 252 7.22 -1.73 13.27
C GLN A 252 7.21 -2.06 11.77
N GLY A 253 7.62 -1.11 10.93
CA GLY A 253 7.68 -1.23 9.47
C GLY A 253 8.95 -1.89 8.94
N ILE A 254 10.07 -1.83 9.68
CA ILE A 254 11.33 -2.45 9.25
C ILE A 254 11.16 -3.97 9.09
N VAL A 255 11.60 -4.47 7.94
CA VAL A 255 11.54 -5.89 7.58
C VAL A 255 12.94 -6.48 7.54
N LEU A 256 13.17 -7.49 8.38
CA LEU A 256 14.39 -8.29 8.33
C LEU A 256 14.27 -9.37 7.24
N LEU A 257 15.02 -9.22 6.16
CA LEU A 257 14.98 -10.10 5.00
C LEU A 257 15.97 -11.26 5.08
N GLN A 258 17.11 -11.04 5.75
CA GLN A 258 18.14 -12.06 5.92
C GLN A 258 18.87 -11.85 7.24
N ASN A 259 19.15 -12.94 7.95
CA ASN A 259 20.04 -12.98 9.12
C ASN A 259 20.81 -14.30 9.15
N ARG A 260 22.03 -14.32 8.62
CA ARG A 260 22.90 -15.50 8.54
C ARG A 260 23.79 -15.59 9.77
N GLY A 261 23.96 -16.82 10.29
CA GLY A 261 24.85 -17.09 11.43
C GLY A 261 24.48 -16.36 12.72
N GLY A 262 23.26 -15.83 12.84
CA GLY A 262 22.87 -15.01 14.00
C GLY A 262 23.66 -13.70 14.12
N ALA A 263 24.11 -13.12 12.99
CA ALA A 263 24.90 -11.90 12.98
C ALA A 263 24.17 -10.70 13.58
N LEU A 264 22.85 -10.61 13.35
CA LEU A 264 21.98 -9.63 13.99
C LEU A 264 21.23 -10.25 15.19
N PRO A 265 21.07 -9.49 16.30
CA PRO A 265 21.52 -8.12 16.50
C PRO A 265 23.04 -7.99 16.73
N LEU A 266 23.61 -6.87 16.27
CA LEU A 266 24.98 -6.48 16.57
C LEU A 266 25.11 -6.21 18.08
N SER A 267 26.22 -6.67 18.66
CA SER A 267 26.58 -6.36 20.04
C SER A 267 27.52 -5.15 20.12
N PRO A 268 27.23 -4.11 20.91
CA PRO A 268 28.14 -2.98 21.12
C PRO A 268 29.48 -3.36 21.77
N THR A 269 29.52 -4.49 22.49
CA THR A 269 30.76 -4.96 23.15
C THR A 269 31.70 -5.69 22.19
N ARG A 270 31.14 -6.42 21.20
CA ARG A 270 31.88 -7.15 20.16
C ARG A 270 32.17 -6.30 18.92
N HIS A 271 31.23 -5.44 18.52
CA HIS A 271 31.33 -4.58 17.35
C HIS A 271 31.48 -3.13 17.80
N ARG A 272 32.63 -2.80 18.39
CA ARG A 272 32.86 -1.49 19.02
C ARG A 272 33.00 -0.37 18.00
N THR A 273 33.48 -0.71 16.80
CA THR A 273 33.59 0.19 15.67
C THR A 273 32.80 -0.36 14.48
N VAL A 274 31.86 0.43 13.97
CA VAL A 274 31.03 0.05 12.80
C VAL A 274 31.31 1.01 11.64
N ALA A 275 31.62 0.45 10.47
CA ALA A 275 31.67 1.23 9.24
C ALA A 275 30.25 1.49 8.75
N VAL A 276 29.85 2.76 8.64
CA VAL A 276 28.53 3.17 8.17
C VAL A 276 28.71 3.75 6.78
N ILE A 277 28.25 3.04 5.76
CA ILE A 277 28.64 3.25 4.37
C ILE A 277 27.42 3.42 3.47
N GLY A 278 27.53 4.21 2.42
CA GLY A 278 26.57 4.24 1.31
C GLY A 278 25.87 5.58 1.13
N PRO A 279 25.23 5.80 -0.03
CA PRO A 279 24.66 7.10 -0.38
C PRO A 279 23.51 7.52 0.55
N ASN A 280 22.85 6.57 1.21
CA ASN A 280 21.75 6.83 2.16
C ASN A 280 22.18 6.73 3.63
N SER A 281 23.48 6.59 3.91
CA SER A 281 23.99 6.35 5.26
C SER A 281 23.91 7.56 6.21
N ASP A 282 23.87 8.78 5.66
CA ASP A 282 23.66 10.03 6.40
C ASP A 282 22.50 10.84 5.80
N ALA A 283 21.46 10.14 5.33
CA ALA A 283 20.32 10.75 4.65
C ALA A 283 19.31 11.38 5.63
N THR A 284 18.75 12.53 5.23
CA THR A 284 17.57 13.16 5.84
C THR A 284 16.39 13.14 4.87
N VAL A 285 16.55 13.75 3.69
CA VAL A 285 15.50 13.91 2.68
C VAL A 285 15.05 12.58 2.09
N THR A 286 15.97 11.65 1.79
CA THR A 286 15.57 10.33 1.26
C THR A 286 14.63 9.60 2.21
N MET A 287 14.80 9.74 3.54
CA MET A 287 14.01 9.00 4.52
C MET A 287 12.52 9.38 4.51
N ILE A 288 12.15 10.56 4.02
CA ILE A 288 10.77 11.05 4.06
C ILE A 288 10.00 10.81 2.75
N GLY A 289 10.63 10.23 1.73
CA GLY A 289 9.95 9.91 0.45
C GLY A 289 9.49 11.16 -0.30
N ASN A 290 8.24 11.14 -0.77
CA ASN A 290 7.56 12.27 -1.41
C ASN A 290 6.34 12.74 -0.59
N TYR A 291 5.66 13.80 -1.06
CA TYR A 291 4.47 14.37 -0.40
C TYR A 291 4.67 14.66 1.11
N ALA A 292 5.90 14.96 1.51
CA ALA A 292 6.28 15.22 2.88
C ALA A 292 6.47 16.72 3.14
N GLY A 293 5.97 17.19 4.29
CA GLY A 293 6.29 18.52 4.80
C GLY A 293 7.68 18.55 5.45
N VAL A 294 8.02 19.71 6.03
CA VAL A 294 9.26 19.85 6.82
C VAL A 294 9.10 19.10 8.14
N ALA A 295 9.92 18.06 8.36
CA ALA A 295 9.89 17.32 9.62
C ALA A 295 10.40 18.15 10.81
N CYS A 296 9.95 17.79 12.01
CA CYS A 296 10.33 18.48 13.26
C CYS A 296 11.82 18.36 13.59
N GLU A 297 12.42 17.22 13.24
CA GLU A 297 13.83 16.86 13.45
C GLU A 297 14.16 15.68 12.54
N TYR A 298 15.45 15.37 12.36
CA TYR A 298 15.88 14.17 11.66
C TYR A 298 16.90 13.42 12.50
N THR A 299 16.83 12.09 12.50
CA THR A 299 17.94 11.22 12.93
C THR A 299 18.39 10.39 11.75
N THR A 300 19.57 10.67 11.20
CA THR A 300 20.14 9.91 10.08
C THR A 300 20.61 8.52 10.55
N PRO A 301 20.79 7.53 9.64
CA PRO A 301 21.30 6.21 10.04
C PRO A 301 22.67 6.29 10.74
N LEU A 302 23.57 7.14 10.25
CA LEU A 302 24.86 7.43 10.89
C LEU A 302 24.67 7.92 12.32
N GLN A 303 23.83 8.93 12.54
CA GLN A 303 23.54 9.47 13.87
C GLN A 303 22.91 8.42 14.80
N GLY A 304 21.98 7.61 14.29
CA GLY A 304 21.35 6.53 15.04
C GLY A 304 22.36 5.48 15.51
N ILE A 305 23.19 4.98 14.60
CA ILE A 305 24.20 3.96 14.89
C ILE A 305 25.28 4.50 15.85
N SER A 306 25.67 5.78 15.68
CA SER A 306 26.67 6.44 16.54
C SER A 306 26.25 6.54 18.02
N LYS A 307 24.96 6.40 18.33
CA LYS A 307 24.48 6.33 19.73
C LYS A 307 24.85 5.03 20.42
N TYR A 308 25.10 3.96 19.66
CA TYR A 308 25.41 2.63 20.20
C TYR A 308 26.91 2.35 20.23
N VAL A 309 27.65 2.79 19.21
CA VAL A 309 29.05 2.39 18.96
C VAL A 309 29.83 3.50 18.26
N LYS A 310 31.17 3.40 18.23
CA LYS A 310 31.99 4.29 17.40
C LYS A 310 31.73 4.00 15.92
N THR A 311 31.62 5.04 15.10
CA THR A 311 31.40 4.89 13.66
C THR A 311 32.57 5.38 12.82
N ILE A 312 32.81 4.73 11.69
CA ILE A 312 33.63 5.24 10.59
C ILE A 312 32.69 5.44 9.41
N HIS A 313 32.56 6.68 8.94
CA HIS A 313 31.64 6.99 7.85
C HIS A 313 32.38 7.10 6.53
N ALA A 314 31.79 6.54 5.47
CA ALA A 314 32.24 6.77 4.10
C ALA A 314 31.03 6.73 3.14
N LYS A 315 30.92 7.68 2.21
CA LYS A 315 29.75 7.75 1.33
C LYS A 315 29.68 6.59 0.34
N GLY A 316 30.82 6.11 -0.17
CA GLY A 316 30.90 5.03 -1.17
C GLY A 316 30.42 5.42 -2.58
N CYS A 317 29.36 6.23 -2.67
CA CYS A 317 28.83 6.85 -3.88
C CYS A 317 28.57 8.34 -3.63
N ALA A 318 28.69 9.18 -4.66
CA ALA A 318 28.42 10.62 -4.51
C ALA A 318 26.93 10.93 -4.24
N ASN A 319 26.03 10.11 -4.78
CA ASN A 319 24.58 10.18 -4.63
C ASN A 319 23.96 8.80 -4.87
N VAL A 320 22.62 8.70 -4.79
CA VAL A 320 21.88 7.45 -5.00
C VAL A 320 22.04 6.92 -6.43
N ALA A 321 22.07 7.76 -7.46
CA ALA A 321 22.29 7.27 -8.83
C ALA A 321 23.64 6.52 -9.01
N CYS A 322 24.63 6.83 -8.16
CA CYS A 322 25.93 6.15 -8.06
C CYS A 322 26.59 5.87 -9.43
N VAL A 323 26.74 6.92 -10.25
CA VAL A 323 27.24 6.80 -11.64
C VAL A 323 28.73 6.39 -11.69
N GLY A 324 29.53 6.79 -10.70
CA GLY A 324 30.97 6.52 -10.63
C GLY A 324 31.39 5.72 -9.41
N ASP A 325 32.63 5.23 -9.41
CA ASP A 325 33.23 4.34 -8.41
C ASP A 325 34.32 5.01 -7.55
N GLN A 326 34.55 6.32 -7.73
CA GLN A 326 35.71 7.03 -7.17
C GLN A 326 35.75 6.99 -5.63
N LEU A 327 34.59 6.90 -4.98
CA LEU A 327 34.46 6.88 -3.52
C LEU A 327 34.39 5.46 -2.93
N ILE A 328 34.36 4.41 -3.78
CA ILE A 328 34.22 3.03 -3.30
C ILE A 328 35.50 2.57 -2.58
N GLY A 329 36.68 3.01 -3.02
CA GLY A 329 37.95 2.65 -2.36
C GLY A 329 38.06 3.15 -0.92
N GLU A 330 37.54 4.35 -0.63
CA GLU A 330 37.47 4.89 0.74
C GLU A 330 36.53 4.05 1.62
N ALA A 331 35.38 3.65 1.07
CA ALA A 331 34.42 2.79 1.76
C ALA A 331 34.99 1.41 2.09
N GLU A 332 35.77 0.81 1.17
CA GLU A 332 36.50 -0.44 1.46
C GLU A 332 37.53 -0.26 2.59
N ALA A 333 38.26 0.85 2.57
CA ALA A 333 39.27 1.14 3.59
C ALA A 333 38.62 1.29 4.98
N ALA A 334 37.47 1.99 5.06
CA ALA A 334 36.68 2.11 6.28
C ALA A 334 36.19 0.74 6.79
N ALA A 335 35.67 -0.11 5.88
CA ALA A 335 35.19 -1.45 6.23
C ALA A 335 36.30 -2.38 6.74
N ARG A 336 37.52 -2.27 6.20
CA ARG A 336 38.66 -3.14 6.55
C ARG A 336 39.13 -2.99 8.00
N VAL A 337 38.92 -1.82 8.59
CA VAL A 337 39.37 -1.47 9.95
C VAL A 337 38.24 -1.47 10.98
N ALA A 338 36.99 -1.71 10.55
CA ALA A 338 35.82 -1.80 11.43
C ALA A 338 35.55 -3.26 11.87
N ASP A 339 34.85 -3.41 12.99
CA ASP A 339 34.44 -4.71 13.52
C ASP A 339 33.19 -5.25 12.80
N ALA A 340 32.40 -4.37 12.18
CA ALA A 340 31.25 -4.69 11.33
C ALA A 340 31.01 -3.56 10.33
N ALA A 341 30.25 -3.85 9.27
CA ALA A 341 29.84 -2.85 8.27
C ALA A 341 28.32 -2.81 8.10
N VAL A 342 27.78 -1.59 8.01
CA VAL A 342 26.38 -1.32 7.67
C VAL A 342 26.36 -0.50 6.39
N VAL A 343 25.87 -1.09 5.30
CA VAL A 343 25.83 -0.48 3.96
C VAL A 343 24.40 -0.06 3.66
N VAL A 344 24.15 1.25 3.70
CA VAL A 344 22.84 1.87 3.47
C VAL A 344 22.73 2.34 2.02
N VAL A 345 22.02 1.53 1.23
CA VAL A 345 21.86 1.62 -0.23
C VAL A 345 20.36 1.63 -0.58
N GLY A 346 20.02 1.86 -1.84
CA GLY A 346 18.63 1.82 -2.30
C GLY A 346 18.31 2.90 -3.31
N LEU A 347 17.13 3.50 -3.17
CA LEU A 347 16.51 4.44 -4.10
C LEU A 347 16.19 5.77 -3.42
N ASP A 348 15.83 6.77 -4.21
CA ASP A 348 15.29 8.06 -3.79
C ASP A 348 14.39 8.64 -4.91
N GLN A 349 13.93 9.87 -4.73
CA GLN A 349 13.06 10.56 -5.69
C GLN A 349 13.73 10.84 -7.06
N SER A 350 15.05 10.66 -7.18
CA SER A 350 15.72 10.72 -8.48
C SER A 350 15.53 9.44 -9.30
N ILE A 351 15.07 8.34 -8.68
CA ILE A 351 14.90 7.04 -9.31
C ILE A 351 13.43 6.62 -9.38
N GLU A 352 12.67 6.77 -8.30
CA GLU A 352 11.24 6.46 -8.24
C GLU A 352 10.47 7.67 -7.69
N ALA A 353 9.62 8.28 -8.52
CA ALA A 353 8.83 9.44 -8.13
C ALA A 353 7.60 9.58 -9.03
N GLU A 354 6.74 10.53 -8.69
CA GLU A 354 5.71 11.00 -9.60
C GLU A 354 6.30 11.44 -10.95
N ALA A 355 5.62 11.10 -12.05
CA ALA A 355 6.09 11.29 -13.43
C ALA A 355 7.42 10.56 -13.77
N ARG A 356 7.91 9.67 -12.90
CA ARG A 356 9.17 8.93 -13.08
C ARG A 356 9.03 7.48 -12.61
N ASP A 357 8.63 6.61 -13.54
CA ASP A 357 8.74 5.16 -13.34
C ASP A 357 10.17 4.69 -13.51
N ARG A 358 10.48 3.56 -12.86
CA ARG A 358 11.76 2.89 -12.99
C ARG A 358 11.83 2.10 -14.29
N ASN A 359 13.03 2.00 -14.87
CA ASN A 359 13.29 1.14 -16.02
C ASN A 359 13.46 -0.34 -15.64
N GLY A 360 13.83 -0.62 -14.39
CA GLY A 360 14.08 -1.96 -13.87
C GLY A 360 13.95 -2.01 -12.35
N VAL A 361 14.29 -3.15 -11.76
CA VAL A 361 14.22 -3.38 -10.31
C VAL A 361 15.59 -3.59 -9.68
N LEU A 362 16.70 -3.30 -10.37
CA LEU A 362 18.05 -3.39 -9.79
C LEU A 362 18.39 -2.13 -8.97
N LEU A 363 19.44 -2.24 -8.13
CA LEU A 363 20.06 -1.05 -7.55
C LEU A 363 20.63 -0.15 -8.65
N PRO A 364 20.55 1.17 -8.52
CA PRO A 364 21.07 2.09 -9.52
C PRO A 364 22.61 2.14 -9.50
N GLY A 365 23.17 2.33 -10.70
CA GLY A 365 24.60 2.57 -10.91
C GLY A 365 25.50 1.50 -10.28
N LYS A 366 26.51 1.96 -9.53
CA LYS A 366 27.56 1.14 -8.92
C LYS A 366 27.27 0.71 -7.48
N GLN A 367 26.05 0.88 -6.98
CA GLN A 367 25.71 0.48 -5.60
C GLN A 367 25.89 -1.03 -5.35
N GLU A 368 25.59 -1.90 -6.33
CA GLU A 368 25.87 -3.34 -6.22
C GLU A 368 27.37 -3.62 -6.06
N GLU A 369 28.21 -2.92 -6.82
CA GLU A 369 29.67 -3.03 -6.72
C GLU A 369 30.16 -2.58 -5.34
N LEU A 370 29.66 -1.45 -4.83
CA LEU A 370 29.94 -0.96 -3.48
C LEU A 370 29.61 -2.00 -2.41
N VAL A 371 28.43 -2.61 -2.45
CA VAL A 371 28.00 -3.61 -1.47
C VAL A 371 28.93 -4.83 -1.49
N LYS A 372 29.27 -5.34 -2.67
CA LYS A 372 30.20 -6.47 -2.81
C LYS A 372 31.56 -6.11 -2.23
N ARG A 373 32.16 -5.03 -2.72
CA ARG A 373 33.51 -4.57 -2.33
C ARG A 373 33.64 -4.37 -0.82
N VAL A 374 32.65 -3.73 -0.19
CA VAL A 374 32.59 -3.58 1.27
C VAL A 374 32.43 -4.91 1.99
N GLY A 375 31.52 -5.78 1.53
CA GLY A 375 31.32 -7.11 2.13
C GLY A 375 32.58 -7.98 2.10
N TRP A 376 33.36 -7.89 1.03
CA TRP A 376 34.63 -8.62 0.89
C TRP A 376 35.78 -8.00 1.69
N ALA A 377 35.79 -6.68 1.88
CA ALA A 377 36.80 -5.97 2.67
C ALA A 377 36.57 -6.08 4.19
N CYS A 378 35.32 -6.15 4.62
CA CYS A 378 34.94 -6.26 6.03
C CYS A 378 35.32 -7.65 6.60
N LYS A 379 35.96 -7.65 7.77
CA LYS A 379 36.33 -8.90 8.48
C LYS A 379 35.17 -9.47 9.29
N GLY A 380 34.27 -8.61 9.75
CA GLY A 380 33.11 -8.96 10.55
C GLY A 380 31.82 -9.04 9.74
N PRO A 381 30.65 -9.01 10.41
CA PRO A 381 29.38 -9.08 9.72
C PRO A 381 29.15 -7.82 8.87
N THR A 382 28.63 -8.02 7.66
CA THR A 382 28.15 -6.95 6.79
C THR A 382 26.64 -7.01 6.69
N VAL A 383 25.98 -5.89 6.98
CA VAL A 383 24.53 -5.74 6.93
C VAL A 383 24.17 -4.73 5.86
N VAL A 384 23.32 -5.13 4.92
CA VAL A 384 22.79 -4.24 3.88
C VAL A 384 21.44 -3.69 4.34
N VAL A 385 21.31 -2.36 4.35
CA VAL A 385 20.08 -1.65 4.67
C VAL A 385 19.54 -1.02 3.38
N LEU A 386 18.39 -1.48 2.93
CA LEU A 386 17.74 -1.07 1.69
C LEU A 386 16.68 -0.01 2.01
N MET A 387 16.96 1.24 1.64
CA MET A 387 16.04 2.38 1.73
C MET A 387 15.41 2.62 0.35
N SER A 388 14.16 2.20 0.18
CA SER A 388 13.39 2.33 -1.05
C SER A 388 11.91 2.11 -0.76
N GLY A 389 11.03 2.70 -1.56
CA GLY A 389 9.61 2.33 -1.59
C GLY A 389 9.41 1.05 -2.39
N GLY A 390 9.89 1.02 -3.63
CA GLY A 390 9.78 -0.14 -4.52
C GLY A 390 10.71 -1.31 -4.15
N PRO A 391 10.36 -2.54 -4.56
CA PRO A 391 11.20 -3.71 -4.37
C PRO A 391 12.46 -3.65 -5.24
N ILE A 392 13.53 -4.32 -4.80
CA ILE A 392 14.82 -4.35 -5.49
C ILE A 392 15.28 -5.80 -5.66
N ASP A 393 15.72 -6.20 -6.84
CA ASP A 393 16.39 -7.49 -7.05
C ASP A 393 17.77 -7.46 -6.38
N VAL A 394 17.80 -7.94 -5.14
CA VAL A 394 19.01 -8.08 -4.32
C VAL A 394 19.55 -9.51 -4.31
N SER A 395 19.26 -10.30 -5.36
CA SER A 395 19.76 -11.68 -5.47
C SER A 395 21.29 -11.75 -5.33
N PHE A 396 22.01 -10.73 -5.81
CA PHE A 396 23.46 -10.64 -5.67
C PHE A 396 23.91 -10.61 -4.19
N ALA A 397 23.20 -9.87 -3.33
CA ALA A 397 23.52 -9.75 -1.91
C ALA A 397 22.94 -10.93 -1.10
N LYS A 398 21.72 -11.37 -1.45
CA LYS A 398 21.07 -12.53 -0.85
C LYS A 398 21.92 -13.79 -1.00
N ASN A 399 22.60 -13.97 -2.13
CA ASN A 399 23.38 -15.17 -2.42
C ASN A 399 24.86 -15.07 -1.99
N ASP A 400 25.36 -13.88 -1.64
CA ASP A 400 26.75 -13.68 -1.22
C ASP A 400 26.95 -14.10 0.25
N GLY A 401 27.89 -15.02 0.50
CA GLY A 401 28.27 -15.48 1.83
C GLY A 401 28.84 -14.40 2.74
N LYS A 402 29.33 -13.29 2.18
CA LYS A 402 29.85 -12.13 2.93
C LYS A 402 28.78 -11.20 3.48
N ILE A 403 27.55 -11.28 2.96
CA ILE A 403 26.43 -10.47 3.44
C ILE A 403 25.67 -11.23 4.52
N SER A 404 25.87 -10.82 5.77
CA SER A 404 25.31 -11.49 6.94
C SER A 404 23.85 -11.10 7.17
N GLY A 405 23.47 -9.85 6.90
CA GLY A 405 22.12 -9.34 7.12
C GLY A 405 21.59 -8.49 5.99
N ILE A 406 20.27 -8.51 5.78
CA ILE A 406 19.57 -7.61 4.85
C ILE A 406 18.32 -7.07 5.55
N LEU A 407 18.19 -5.74 5.62
CA LEU A 407 17.02 -5.03 6.11
C LEU A 407 16.38 -4.26 4.95
N TRP A 408 15.06 -4.27 4.85
CA TRP A 408 14.31 -3.27 4.08
C TRP A 408 13.58 -2.34 5.03
N VAL A 409 13.73 -1.04 4.81
CA VAL A 409 13.30 0.00 5.77
C VAL A 409 12.27 0.96 5.19
N GLY A 410 11.82 0.74 3.94
CA GLY A 410 10.94 1.68 3.26
C GLY A 410 11.56 3.07 3.15
N TYR A 411 10.71 4.09 3.32
CA TYR A 411 11.09 5.45 3.67
C TYR A 411 10.71 5.70 5.15
N PRO A 412 11.66 5.55 6.10
CA PRO A 412 11.35 5.40 7.53
C PRO A 412 11.08 6.72 8.28
N GLY A 413 10.94 7.83 7.57
CA GLY A 413 10.55 9.12 8.12
C GLY A 413 11.59 9.78 9.01
N GLN A 414 11.12 10.74 9.82
CA GLN A 414 11.97 11.66 10.60
C GLN A 414 12.91 10.97 11.59
N ALA A 415 12.50 9.84 12.17
CA ALA A 415 13.24 9.09 13.18
C ALA A 415 13.85 7.79 12.61
N GLY A 416 13.93 7.68 11.28
CA GLY A 416 14.30 6.44 10.61
C GLY A 416 15.66 5.90 11.01
N GLY A 417 16.68 6.75 11.14
CA GLY A 417 17.99 6.33 11.59
C GLY A 417 18.02 5.76 13.01
N ALA A 418 17.17 6.28 13.91
CA ALA A 418 17.02 5.72 15.26
C ALA A 418 16.36 4.32 15.20
N ALA A 419 15.28 4.16 14.43
CA ALA A 419 14.62 2.87 14.25
C ALA A 419 15.56 1.81 13.65
N ILE A 420 16.35 2.20 12.63
CA ILE A 420 17.36 1.33 12.01
C ILE A 420 18.37 0.87 13.04
N ALA A 421 18.92 1.80 13.84
CA ALA A 421 19.88 1.45 14.89
C ALA A 421 19.27 0.54 15.96
N ASP A 422 18.05 0.82 16.41
CA ASP A 422 17.36 0.01 17.41
C ASP A 422 17.18 -1.45 16.96
N VAL A 423 16.85 -1.67 15.68
CA VAL A 423 16.80 -3.01 15.10
C VAL A 423 18.21 -3.60 15.02
N LEU A 424 19.17 -2.89 14.44
CA LEU A 424 20.54 -3.39 14.26
C LEU A 424 21.19 -3.86 15.57
N PHE A 425 20.94 -3.17 16.68
CA PHE A 425 21.51 -3.48 18.00
C PHE A 425 20.55 -4.23 18.94
N GLY A 426 19.36 -4.62 18.46
CA GLY A 426 18.44 -5.47 19.21
C GLY A 426 17.65 -4.77 20.32
N ALA A 427 17.68 -3.43 20.39
CA ALA A 427 16.75 -2.67 21.22
C ALA A 427 15.30 -2.81 20.74
N THR A 428 15.11 -3.17 19.47
CA THR A 428 13.81 -3.55 18.91
C THR A 428 13.94 -4.86 18.13
N ASN A 429 13.06 -5.82 18.42
CA ASN A 429 12.91 -7.02 17.62
C ASN A 429 12.05 -6.71 16.36
N PRO A 430 12.59 -6.84 15.13
CA PRO A 430 11.84 -6.54 13.92
C PRO A 430 10.66 -7.52 13.74
N GLY A 431 9.51 -6.99 13.33
CA GLY A 431 8.28 -7.74 13.07
C GLY A 431 7.53 -7.31 11.83
N GLY A 432 8.12 -6.44 11.00
CA GLY A 432 7.54 -6.02 9.72
C GLY A 432 7.45 -7.17 8.73
N LYS A 433 6.50 -7.08 7.80
CA LYS A 433 6.29 -8.04 6.70
C LYS A 433 6.22 -7.28 5.38
N LEU A 434 6.74 -7.86 4.30
CA LEU A 434 6.72 -7.24 2.97
C LEU A 434 5.27 -7.08 2.46
N PRO A 435 4.82 -5.86 2.13
CA PRO A 435 3.51 -5.62 1.51
C PRO A 435 3.50 -5.83 -0.02
N MET A 436 4.63 -6.22 -0.62
CA MET A 436 4.73 -6.56 -2.04
C MET A 436 5.76 -7.64 -2.31
N THR A 437 5.62 -8.30 -3.45
CA THR A 437 6.53 -9.33 -3.94
C THR A 437 7.80 -8.71 -4.52
N TRP A 438 8.95 -9.28 -4.17
CA TRP A 438 10.24 -8.88 -4.73
C TRP A 438 10.60 -9.81 -5.87
N TYR A 439 10.56 -9.28 -7.09
CA TYR A 439 10.79 -10.03 -8.32
C TYR A 439 12.26 -9.99 -8.74
N PRO A 440 12.78 -11.06 -9.37
CA PRO A 440 14.05 -10.98 -10.08
C PRO A 440 13.91 -10.07 -11.30
N GLN A 441 14.97 -9.40 -11.72
CA GLN A 441 14.97 -8.51 -12.90
C GLN A 441 14.46 -9.23 -14.17
N SER A 442 14.70 -10.54 -14.29
CA SER A 442 14.24 -11.37 -15.41
C SER A 442 12.72 -11.46 -15.54
N TYR A 443 11.96 -11.21 -14.46
CA TYR A 443 10.50 -11.14 -14.48
C TYR A 443 10.00 -10.09 -15.48
N LEU A 444 10.71 -8.96 -15.58
CA LEU A 444 10.28 -7.81 -16.39
C LEU A 444 10.32 -8.07 -17.90
N ALA A 445 11.04 -9.12 -18.34
CA ALA A 445 11.21 -9.44 -19.76
C ALA A 445 9.88 -9.74 -20.49
N LYS A 446 8.85 -10.19 -19.76
CA LYS A 446 7.53 -10.53 -20.32
C LYS A 446 6.38 -9.73 -19.71
N VAL A 447 6.69 -8.63 -19.05
CA VAL A 447 5.72 -7.89 -18.23
C VAL A 447 5.79 -6.42 -18.62
N PRO A 448 5.08 -5.99 -19.68
CA PRO A 448 4.96 -4.57 -19.98
C PRO A 448 4.10 -3.88 -18.90
N MET A 449 4.49 -2.69 -18.44
CA MET A 449 3.73 -1.95 -17.40
C MET A 449 2.30 -1.62 -17.87
N THR A 450 2.08 -1.53 -19.17
CA THR A 450 0.78 -1.22 -19.78
C THR A 450 -0.20 -2.40 -19.77
N ASN A 451 0.26 -3.63 -19.52
CA ASN A 451 -0.63 -4.77 -19.34
C ASN A 451 -1.18 -4.80 -17.91
N MET A 452 -2.48 -4.47 -17.79
CA MET A 452 -3.23 -4.42 -16.54
C MET A 452 -3.75 -5.79 -16.06
N GLY A 453 -3.66 -6.84 -16.88
CA GLY A 453 -4.16 -8.16 -16.51
C GLY A 453 -3.37 -8.72 -15.33
N LEU A 454 -4.03 -9.27 -14.32
CA LEU A 454 -3.32 -9.86 -13.17
C LEU A 454 -3.03 -11.34 -13.37
N ARG A 455 -3.92 -12.03 -14.07
CA ARG A 455 -3.86 -13.47 -14.33
C ARG A 455 -2.79 -13.79 -15.38
N PRO A 456 -2.09 -14.92 -15.26
CA PRO A 456 -1.18 -15.38 -16.31
C PRO A 456 -1.95 -15.67 -17.60
N ASP A 457 -1.31 -15.43 -18.73
CA ASP A 457 -1.81 -15.82 -20.04
C ASP A 457 -0.76 -16.71 -20.73
N PRO A 458 -0.97 -18.04 -20.73
CA PRO A 458 -0.06 -18.99 -21.37
C PRO A 458 0.13 -18.76 -22.87
N SER A 459 -0.86 -18.18 -23.57
CA SER A 459 -0.80 -17.98 -25.02
C SER A 459 0.22 -16.92 -25.43
N THR A 460 0.42 -15.90 -24.60
CA THR A 460 1.41 -14.83 -24.79
C THR A 460 2.68 -15.07 -23.97
N GLY A 461 2.68 -16.08 -23.09
CA GLY A 461 3.75 -16.34 -22.12
C GLY A 461 3.79 -15.30 -20.99
N TYR A 462 2.74 -14.52 -20.80
CA TYR A 462 2.60 -13.55 -19.72
C TYR A 462 2.46 -14.28 -18.37
N PRO A 463 3.35 -14.02 -17.40
CA PRO A 463 3.46 -14.89 -16.23
C PRO A 463 2.48 -14.55 -15.09
N GLY A 464 1.65 -13.52 -15.24
CA GLY A 464 0.81 -12.98 -14.18
C GLY A 464 1.56 -12.04 -13.23
N ARG A 465 0.81 -11.40 -12.33
CA ARG A 465 1.29 -10.36 -11.40
C ARG A 465 0.87 -10.65 -9.97
N THR A 466 1.59 -10.01 -9.04
CA THR A 466 1.41 -10.13 -7.58
C THR A 466 1.60 -11.56 -7.07
N TYR A 467 1.68 -11.73 -5.76
CA TYR A 467 1.72 -13.05 -5.12
C TYR A 467 0.45 -13.89 -5.40
N ARG A 468 -0.65 -13.24 -5.81
CA ARG A 468 -1.95 -13.91 -6.05
C ARG A 468 -1.91 -14.79 -7.29
N PHE A 469 -1.20 -14.37 -8.35
CA PHE A 469 -1.27 -15.02 -9.66
C PHE A 469 0.08 -15.44 -10.23
N TYR A 470 1.18 -14.77 -9.83
CA TYR A 470 2.51 -15.14 -10.31
C TYR A 470 3.03 -16.41 -9.62
N LYS A 471 3.42 -17.40 -10.42
CA LYS A 471 3.98 -18.69 -9.94
C LYS A 471 5.49 -18.85 -10.15
N GLY A 472 6.15 -17.83 -10.70
CA GLY A 472 7.57 -17.91 -11.01
C GLY A 472 8.48 -17.63 -9.80
N PRO A 473 9.80 -17.59 -10.02
CA PRO A 473 10.76 -17.35 -8.95
C PRO A 473 10.65 -15.92 -8.38
N VAL A 474 10.79 -15.81 -7.07
CA VAL A 474 10.81 -14.53 -6.34
C VAL A 474 12.11 -14.40 -5.53
N VAL A 475 12.58 -13.18 -5.34
CA VAL A 475 13.69 -12.86 -4.43
C VAL A 475 13.19 -12.97 -2.99
N PHE A 476 12.07 -12.32 -2.68
CA PHE A 476 11.33 -12.46 -1.43
C PHE A 476 9.82 -12.41 -1.72
N PRO A 477 9.01 -13.31 -1.14
CA PRO A 477 7.57 -13.31 -1.39
C PRO A 477 6.85 -12.22 -0.57
N PHE A 478 5.66 -11.84 -1.02
CA PHE A 478 4.70 -11.07 -0.21
C PHE A 478 4.52 -11.71 1.18
N GLY A 479 4.43 -10.87 2.21
CA GLY A 479 4.26 -11.29 3.60
C GLY A 479 5.52 -11.84 4.27
N PHE A 480 6.68 -11.83 3.59
CA PHE A 480 7.94 -12.29 4.18
C PHE A 480 8.53 -11.27 5.17
N GLY A 481 9.20 -11.77 6.21
CA GLY A 481 9.92 -10.95 7.18
C GLY A 481 10.30 -11.78 8.41
N LEU A 482 11.57 -11.75 8.79
CA LEU A 482 12.12 -12.47 9.92
C LEU A 482 11.96 -11.67 11.22
N SER A 483 12.16 -12.36 12.35
CA SER A 483 12.21 -11.81 13.69
C SER A 483 13.47 -12.32 14.39
N TYR A 484 13.90 -11.66 15.47
CA TYR A 484 14.86 -12.23 16.42
C TYR A 484 14.26 -13.31 17.32
N SER A 485 12.96 -13.56 17.20
CA SER A 485 12.30 -14.69 17.83
C SER A 485 11.73 -15.69 16.81
N LYS A 486 11.18 -16.80 17.32
CA LYS A 486 10.48 -17.83 16.57
C LYS A 486 9.06 -17.94 17.08
N PHE A 487 8.12 -18.20 16.18
CA PHE A 487 6.71 -18.33 16.50
C PHE A 487 6.16 -19.61 15.90
N SER A 488 5.29 -20.29 16.66
CA SER A 488 4.53 -21.45 16.20
C SER A 488 3.04 -21.17 16.32
N HIS A 489 2.26 -21.79 15.44
CA HIS A 489 0.82 -21.66 15.39
C HIS A 489 0.17 -23.01 15.67
N SER A 490 -1.01 -23.01 16.29
CA SER A 490 -1.93 -24.15 16.30
C SER A 490 -3.38 -23.68 16.20
N ILE A 491 -4.22 -24.43 15.48
CA ILE A 491 -5.66 -24.14 15.41
C ILE A 491 -6.29 -24.60 16.71
N ALA A 492 -6.83 -23.65 17.48
CA ALA A 492 -7.57 -23.95 18.70
C ALA A 492 -9.03 -24.29 18.41
N GLU A 493 -9.64 -23.52 17.50
CA GLU A 493 -11.03 -23.69 17.09
C GLU A 493 -11.18 -23.20 15.65
N ALA A 494 -11.80 -24.00 14.79
CA ALA A 494 -12.19 -23.57 13.45
C ALA A 494 -13.30 -24.49 12.90
N PRO A 495 -14.34 -23.95 12.24
CA PRO A 495 -15.36 -24.79 11.62
C PRO A 495 -14.79 -25.57 10.44
N THR A 496 -15.26 -26.79 10.22
CA THR A 496 -14.85 -27.64 9.07
C THR A 496 -15.92 -27.71 7.98
N LYS A 497 -17.16 -27.37 8.31
CA LYS A 497 -18.30 -27.32 7.39
C LYS A 497 -19.13 -26.08 7.67
N ILE A 498 -19.59 -25.42 6.61
CA ILE A 498 -20.46 -24.25 6.69
C ILE A 498 -21.57 -24.41 5.66
N SER A 499 -22.81 -24.30 6.11
CA SER A 499 -23.98 -24.18 5.26
C SER A 499 -24.14 -22.72 4.83
N LEU A 500 -24.27 -22.50 3.52
CA LEU A 500 -24.54 -21.19 2.93
C LEU A 500 -26.06 -20.96 2.91
N PRO A 501 -26.57 -19.98 3.66
CA PRO A 501 -27.99 -19.67 3.69
C PRO A 501 -28.38 -18.94 2.39
N LEU A 502 -29.23 -19.57 1.60
CA LEU A 502 -29.70 -19.01 0.34
C LEU A 502 -30.90 -18.07 0.57
N SER A 503 -30.82 -16.85 0.05
CA SER A 503 -31.92 -15.87 0.13
C SER A 503 -32.87 -15.94 -1.07
N SER A 504 -32.52 -16.67 -2.13
CA SER A 504 -33.35 -16.87 -3.32
C SER A 504 -32.96 -18.16 -4.07
N LEU A 505 -33.90 -18.72 -4.84
CA LEU A 505 -33.64 -19.85 -5.73
C LEU A 505 -32.63 -19.44 -6.81
N SER A 506 -31.39 -19.89 -6.67
CA SER A 506 -30.39 -19.75 -7.72
C SER A 506 -30.60 -20.83 -8.79
N PRO A 507 -30.67 -20.51 -10.09
CA PRO A 507 -30.58 -21.53 -11.12
C PRO A 507 -29.26 -22.29 -10.97
N ASN A 508 -29.39 -23.61 -10.97
CA ASN A 508 -28.39 -24.62 -10.64
C ASN A 508 -27.00 -24.36 -11.25
N SER A 509 -26.05 -24.07 -10.36
CA SER A 509 -24.63 -24.34 -10.57
C SER A 509 -24.14 -24.98 -9.27
N SER A 510 -23.87 -26.28 -9.29
CA SER A 510 -23.42 -27.03 -8.11
C SER A 510 -22.05 -26.58 -7.57
N ALA A 511 -21.32 -25.76 -8.34
CA ALA A 511 -19.93 -25.38 -8.07
C ALA A 511 -19.73 -23.97 -7.46
N ALA A 512 -20.72 -23.07 -7.56
CA ALA A 512 -20.64 -21.73 -6.97
C ALA A 512 -22.01 -21.05 -6.86
N VAL A 513 -22.20 -20.26 -5.80
CA VAL A 513 -23.42 -19.47 -5.51
C VAL A 513 -23.13 -17.98 -5.69
N LYS A 514 -24.06 -17.19 -6.22
CA LYS A 514 -23.90 -15.72 -6.28
C LYS A 514 -23.98 -15.12 -4.88
N VAL A 515 -23.08 -14.20 -4.53
CA VAL A 515 -23.11 -13.49 -3.23
C VAL A 515 -24.45 -12.78 -3.01
N SER A 516 -25.05 -12.20 -4.05
CA SER A 516 -26.36 -11.55 -3.99
C SER A 516 -27.53 -12.48 -3.66
N HIS A 517 -27.35 -13.80 -3.77
CA HIS A 517 -28.36 -14.80 -3.45
C HIS A 517 -28.06 -15.52 -2.11
N THR A 518 -27.14 -14.99 -1.32
CA THR A 518 -26.76 -15.53 -0.01
C THR A 518 -27.09 -14.51 1.07
N ASP A 519 -27.65 -14.96 2.19
CA ASP A 519 -27.74 -14.12 3.38
C ASP A 519 -26.35 -13.99 4.02
N CYS A 520 -25.62 -12.97 3.61
CA CYS A 520 -24.24 -12.74 4.04
C CYS A 520 -24.13 -12.37 5.53
N ALA A 521 -25.19 -11.86 6.15
CA ALA A 521 -25.15 -11.43 7.55
C ALA A 521 -24.98 -12.61 8.51
N SER A 522 -25.62 -13.74 8.22
CA SER A 522 -25.54 -14.97 9.03
C SER A 522 -24.23 -15.75 8.88
N VAL A 523 -23.37 -15.39 7.91
CA VAL A 523 -22.05 -16.01 7.68
C VAL A 523 -20.91 -14.97 7.67
N SER A 524 -21.07 -13.92 8.48
CA SER A 524 -20.16 -12.76 8.52
C SER A 524 -18.99 -12.89 9.50
N ASP A 525 -19.03 -13.81 10.45
CA ASP A 525 -18.03 -13.93 11.51
C ASP A 525 -17.77 -15.39 11.91
N LEU A 526 -17.01 -16.10 11.07
CA LEU A 526 -16.59 -17.46 11.41
C LEU A 526 -15.59 -17.44 12.56
N PRO A 527 -15.82 -18.21 13.65
CA PRO A 527 -14.95 -18.23 14.80
C PRO A 527 -13.72 -19.09 14.51
N ILE A 528 -12.67 -18.48 13.97
CA ILE A 528 -11.37 -19.12 13.87
C ILE A 528 -10.47 -18.57 14.96
N GLN A 529 -10.02 -19.46 15.84
CA GLN A 529 -9.12 -19.15 16.93
C GLN A 529 -7.79 -19.86 16.70
N VAL A 530 -6.72 -19.08 16.67
CA VAL A 530 -5.35 -19.55 16.46
C VAL A 530 -4.56 -19.23 17.70
N ASP A 531 -3.95 -20.25 18.29
CA ASP A 531 -2.95 -20.08 19.33
C ASP A 531 -1.61 -19.72 18.69
N VAL A 532 -1.03 -18.60 19.11
CA VAL A 532 0.29 -18.14 18.69
C VAL A 532 1.23 -18.18 19.88
N LYS A 533 2.28 -18.97 19.77
CA LYS A 533 3.30 -19.12 20.83
C LYS A 533 4.63 -18.55 20.37
N ASN A 534 5.24 -17.73 21.20
CA ASN A 534 6.63 -17.32 21.05
C ASN A 534 7.52 -18.45 21.59
N THR A 535 8.22 -19.15 20.70
CA THR A 535 9.10 -20.28 21.03
C THR A 535 10.58 -19.89 21.05
N GLY A 536 10.89 -18.61 20.81
CA GLY A 536 12.25 -18.08 20.96
C GLY A 536 12.54 -17.56 22.36
N THR A 537 13.71 -16.94 22.49
CA THR A 537 14.26 -16.43 23.77
C THR A 537 14.13 -14.93 23.93
N VAL A 538 13.51 -14.25 22.97
CA VAL A 538 13.35 -12.79 22.96
C VAL A 538 11.89 -12.45 22.72
N ASP A 539 11.40 -11.42 23.40
CA ASP A 539 10.08 -10.86 23.16
C ASP A 539 9.96 -10.37 21.72
N GLY A 540 8.77 -10.45 21.14
CA GLY A 540 8.61 -10.05 19.75
C GLY A 540 7.17 -9.90 19.33
N SER A 541 7.00 -9.11 18.27
CA SER A 541 5.72 -8.95 17.60
C SER A 541 5.66 -9.89 16.40
N HIS A 542 4.55 -10.60 16.25
CA HIS A 542 4.28 -11.51 15.14
C HIS A 542 3.03 -11.10 14.40
N THR A 543 3.12 -11.05 13.06
CA THR A 543 1.98 -10.81 12.18
C THR A 543 1.49 -12.14 11.64
N ILE A 544 0.25 -12.48 11.96
CA ILE A 544 -0.47 -13.63 11.42
C ILE A 544 -1.07 -13.17 10.09
N LEU A 545 -0.75 -13.88 9.01
CA LEU A 545 -1.37 -13.67 7.70
C LEU A 545 -2.23 -14.90 7.40
N VAL A 546 -3.48 -14.67 7.01
CA VAL A 546 -4.42 -15.73 6.66
C VAL A 546 -4.70 -15.65 5.18
N PHE A 547 -4.36 -16.71 4.46
CA PHE A 547 -4.65 -16.81 3.04
C PHE A 547 -5.75 -17.84 2.77
N SER A 548 -6.49 -17.70 1.67
CA SER A 548 -7.48 -18.66 1.19
C SER A 548 -7.14 -19.16 -0.21
N THR A 549 -7.30 -20.46 -0.43
CA THR A 549 -7.37 -21.11 -1.75
C THR A 549 -8.74 -21.74 -1.92
N ALA A 550 -9.37 -21.52 -3.07
CA ALA A 550 -10.68 -22.08 -3.40
C ALA A 550 -10.57 -23.53 -3.94
N PRO A 551 -11.63 -24.36 -3.84
CA PRO A 551 -11.65 -25.77 -4.26
C PRO A 551 -11.38 -26.01 -5.75
N ASN A 552 -11.60 -25.00 -6.61
CA ASN A 552 -11.37 -25.09 -8.04
C ASN A 552 -10.70 -23.79 -8.53
N PRO A 553 -9.61 -23.83 -9.31
CA PRO A 553 -8.95 -22.63 -9.82
C PRO A 553 -9.79 -21.79 -10.79
N ILE A 554 -11.01 -22.19 -11.15
CA ILE A 554 -11.91 -21.36 -11.96
C ILE A 554 -12.03 -19.98 -11.30
N TRP A 555 -11.54 -18.96 -12.01
CA TRP A 555 -11.45 -17.54 -11.60
C TRP A 555 -10.51 -17.20 -10.43
N SER A 556 -9.87 -18.19 -9.82
CA SER A 556 -9.22 -18.02 -8.51
C SER A 556 -7.72 -17.78 -8.61
N PRO A 557 -7.16 -16.92 -7.74
CA PRO A 557 -5.73 -16.85 -7.51
C PRO A 557 -5.21 -18.14 -6.85
N GLU A 558 -3.89 -18.35 -6.84
CA GLU A 558 -3.26 -19.47 -6.14
C GLU A 558 -3.59 -19.44 -4.65
N LYS A 559 -3.47 -18.24 -4.07
CA LYS A 559 -3.93 -17.88 -2.75
C LYS A 559 -4.16 -16.38 -2.72
N HIS A 560 -5.05 -15.91 -1.84
CA HIS A 560 -5.18 -14.48 -1.54
C HIS A 560 -5.30 -14.26 -0.05
N LEU A 561 -4.85 -13.11 0.42
CA LEU A 561 -4.97 -12.68 1.80
C LEU A 561 -6.45 -12.40 2.08
N ILE A 562 -6.94 -12.91 3.20
CA ILE A 562 -8.31 -12.66 3.67
C ILE A 562 -8.35 -11.97 5.03
N GLY A 563 -7.21 -11.91 5.71
CA GLY A 563 -7.12 -11.32 7.04
C GLY A 563 -5.70 -11.35 7.55
N PHE A 564 -5.42 -10.46 8.49
CA PHE A 564 -4.17 -10.42 9.20
C PHE A 564 -4.38 -9.79 10.58
N GLU A 565 -3.57 -10.21 11.54
CA GLU A 565 -3.59 -9.71 12.91
C GLU A 565 -2.15 -9.63 13.44
N LYS A 566 -1.85 -8.60 14.21
CA LYS A 566 -0.52 -8.42 14.83
C LYS A 566 -0.62 -8.60 16.33
N VAL A 567 0.25 -9.44 16.88
CA VAL A 567 0.32 -9.69 18.33
C VAL A 567 1.73 -9.50 18.86
N HIS A 568 1.84 -8.96 20.07
CA HIS A 568 3.08 -8.96 20.83
C HIS A 568 3.07 -10.09 21.85
N LEU A 569 4.18 -10.81 21.96
CA LEU A 569 4.34 -11.97 22.83
C LEU A 569 5.69 -11.93 23.53
N MET A 570 5.67 -12.05 24.86
CA MET A 570 6.88 -12.31 25.64
C MET A 570 7.47 -13.69 25.28
N ALA A 571 8.77 -13.87 25.45
CA ALA A 571 9.44 -15.15 25.24
C ALA A 571 8.74 -16.29 26.02
N GLY A 572 8.48 -17.41 25.36
CA GLY A 572 7.78 -18.57 25.92
C GLY A 572 6.27 -18.43 26.09
N SER A 573 5.71 -17.21 25.97
CA SER A 573 4.28 -16.96 26.15
C SER A 573 3.45 -17.37 24.93
N GLN A 574 2.16 -17.60 25.16
CA GLN A 574 1.17 -17.92 24.13
C GLN A 574 -0.03 -16.97 24.26
N LYS A 575 -0.59 -16.56 23.11
CA LYS A 575 -1.84 -15.82 23.04
C LYS A 575 -2.76 -16.47 22.02
N ARG A 576 -4.03 -16.60 22.40
CA ARG A 576 -5.10 -16.97 21.47
C ARG A 576 -5.59 -15.75 20.71
N VAL A 577 -5.68 -15.86 19.40
CA VAL A 577 -6.09 -14.79 18.50
C VAL A 577 -7.32 -15.23 17.72
N ARG A 578 -8.35 -14.40 17.74
CA ARG A 578 -9.54 -14.59 16.92
C ARG A 578 -9.35 -13.92 15.57
N ILE A 579 -9.69 -14.62 14.50
CA ILE A 579 -9.63 -14.14 13.13
C ILE A 579 -11.06 -14.20 12.58
N GLY A 580 -11.68 -13.03 12.43
CA GLY A 580 -13.01 -12.94 11.83
C GLY A 580 -12.94 -13.16 10.32
N ILE A 581 -13.63 -14.20 9.83
CA ILE A 581 -13.80 -14.42 8.38
C ILE A 581 -15.26 -14.20 8.01
N HIS A 582 -15.49 -13.25 7.11
CA HIS A 582 -16.76 -13.07 6.43
C HIS A 582 -16.78 -13.91 5.15
N VAL A 583 -17.67 -14.90 5.04
CA VAL A 583 -17.67 -15.84 3.89
C VAL A 583 -17.87 -15.11 2.56
N CYS A 584 -18.86 -14.22 2.47
CA CYS A 584 -19.13 -13.47 1.25
C CYS A 584 -17.99 -12.55 0.82
N ASP A 585 -17.29 -11.90 1.76
CA ASP A 585 -16.23 -10.95 1.39
C ASP A 585 -14.89 -11.66 1.15
N HIS A 586 -14.58 -12.66 1.97
CA HIS A 586 -13.25 -13.27 2.04
C HIS A 586 -13.13 -14.56 1.25
N LEU A 587 -14.20 -15.37 1.16
CA LEU A 587 -14.19 -16.66 0.47
C LEU A 587 -14.87 -16.62 -0.90
N SER A 588 -15.46 -15.48 -1.29
CA SER A 588 -15.94 -15.30 -2.66
C SER A 588 -14.81 -15.07 -3.67
N ARG A 589 -15.15 -15.20 -4.95
CA ARG A 589 -14.31 -14.95 -6.12
C ARG A 589 -15.13 -14.18 -7.15
N VAL A 590 -14.47 -13.36 -7.94
CA VAL A 590 -15.11 -12.61 -9.02
C VAL A 590 -15.01 -13.41 -10.30
N ASP A 591 -16.13 -13.64 -10.99
CA ASP A 591 -16.14 -14.28 -12.31
C ASP A 591 -15.70 -13.31 -13.43
N GLU A 592 -15.54 -13.82 -14.65
CA GLU A 592 -15.14 -13.03 -15.83
C GLU A 592 -16.06 -11.84 -16.15
N PHE A 593 -17.32 -11.87 -15.67
CA PHE A 593 -18.30 -10.81 -15.86
C PHE A 593 -18.28 -9.76 -14.76
N GLY A 594 -17.41 -9.90 -13.75
CA GLY A 594 -17.34 -9.00 -12.60
C GLY A 594 -18.36 -9.33 -11.50
N THR A 595 -18.94 -10.54 -11.48
CA THR A 595 -19.91 -10.95 -10.45
C THR A 595 -19.21 -11.74 -9.34
N ARG A 596 -19.42 -11.33 -8.08
CA ARG A 596 -18.94 -12.07 -6.92
C ARG A 596 -19.76 -13.34 -6.67
N ARG A 597 -19.06 -14.47 -6.56
CA ARG A 597 -19.60 -15.81 -6.32
C ARG A 597 -18.82 -16.52 -5.24
N ILE A 598 -19.48 -17.34 -4.44
CA ILE A 598 -18.88 -18.19 -3.42
C ILE A 598 -18.73 -19.59 -4.03
N PRO A 599 -17.49 -20.06 -4.33
CA PRO A 599 -17.27 -21.44 -4.75
C PRO A 599 -17.73 -22.41 -3.65
N THR A 600 -18.49 -23.43 -4.01
CA THR A 600 -18.87 -24.52 -3.09
C THR A 600 -17.77 -25.59 -3.06
N GLY A 601 -17.69 -26.34 -1.97
CA GLY A 601 -16.66 -27.36 -1.75
C GLY A 601 -15.57 -26.91 -0.78
N GLU A 602 -14.41 -27.59 -0.83
CA GLU A 602 -13.32 -27.42 0.13
C GLU A 602 -12.45 -26.18 -0.15
N HIS A 603 -12.58 -25.17 0.71
CA HIS A 603 -11.64 -24.06 0.79
C HIS A 603 -10.50 -24.40 1.75
N LYS A 604 -9.29 -24.00 1.41
CA LYS A 604 -8.11 -24.14 2.27
C LYS A 604 -7.71 -22.79 2.83
N LEU A 605 -7.61 -22.69 4.15
CA LEU A 605 -7.04 -21.55 4.85
C LEU A 605 -5.58 -21.86 5.20
N HIS A 606 -4.68 -20.94 4.88
CA HIS A 606 -3.25 -21.06 5.15
C HIS A 606 -2.84 -20.04 6.19
N ILE A 607 -2.29 -20.50 7.32
CA ILE A 607 -1.89 -19.68 8.47
C ILE A 607 -0.48 -20.09 8.90
N GLY A 608 0.54 -19.36 8.44
CA GLY A 608 1.92 -19.82 8.58
C GLY A 608 2.10 -21.16 7.87
N ASP A 609 2.58 -22.17 8.61
CA ASP A 609 2.76 -23.54 8.10
C ASP A 609 1.49 -24.41 8.24
N LEU A 610 0.41 -23.88 8.83
CA LEU A 610 -0.83 -24.60 9.01
C LEU A 610 -1.72 -24.48 7.79
N THR A 611 -2.44 -25.57 7.49
CA THR A 611 -3.54 -25.58 6.52
C THR A 611 -4.80 -26.12 7.20
N HIS A 612 -5.91 -25.39 7.07
CA HIS A 612 -7.24 -25.78 7.57
C HIS A 612 -8.23 -25.88 6.42
N SER A 613 -8.99 -26.97 6.34
CA SER A 613 -10.01 -27.17 5.31
C SER A 613 -11.40 -26.79 5.84
N ILE A 614 -12.12 -25.99 5.06
CA ILE A 614 -13.51 -25.59 5.32
C ILE A 614 -14.34 -25.96 4.09
N SER A 615 -15.32 -26.85 4.25
CA SER A 615 -16.24 -27.21 3.17
C SER A 615 -17.50 -26.33 3.19
N LEU A 616 -17.73 -25.60 2.10
CA LEU A 616 -18.93 -24.77 1.92
C LEU A 616 -19.99 -25.54 1.12
N HIS A 617 -21.21 -25.65 1.66
CA HIS A 617 -22.34 -26.30 1.01
C HIS A 617 -23.52 -25.35 0.89
N ALA A 618 -24.24 -25.38 -0.21
CA ALA A 618 -25.49 -24.63 -0.33
C ALA A 618 -26.58 -25.31 0.51
N ASP A 619 -27.25 -24.55 1.36
CA ASP A 619 -28.41 -25.05 2.11
C ASP A 619 -29.70 -24.73 1.33
N LEU A 620 -30.39 -25.79 0.90
CA LEU A 620 -31.65 -25.68 0.18
C LEU A 620 -32.87 -25.84 1.11
N GLN A 621 -32.67 -26.14 2.40
CA GLN A 621 -33.76 -26.55 3.30
C GLN A 621 -34.62 -25.40 3.81
N ASP A 622 -34.17 -24.14 3.70
CA ASP A 622 -34.84 -22.95 4.26
C ASP A 622 -35.47 -22.01 3.22
N ILE A 623 -35.60 -22.42 1.96
CA ILE A 623 -36.34 -21.62 0.96
C ILE A 623 -37.84 -21.72 1.29
N LYS A 624 -38.33 -20.81 2.15
CA LYS A 624 -39.77 -20.61 2.34
C LYS A 624 -40.37 -20.11 1.02
N PHE A 625 -41.24 -20.94 0.45
CA PHE A 625 -42.03 -20.65 -0.75
C PHE A 625 -42.91 -19.41 -0.60
#